data_AF-T1B9Z1-F1
#
_entry.id   AF-T1B9Z1-F1
#
_cell.length_a   1.000
_cell.length_b   1.000
_cell.length_c   1.000
_cell.angle_alpha   90.00
_cell.angle_beta   90.00
_cell.angle_gamma   90.00
#
_symmetry.space_group_name_H-M   'P 1'
#
loop_
_entity.id
_entity.type
_entity.pdbx_description
1 polymer ?
#
loop_
_entity_poly.entity_id
_entity_poly.type
_entity_poly.pdbx_seq_one_letter_code
_entity_poly.pdbx_strand_id
1 'polypeptide(L)' 'NLLAQDQCQVQVGPVVSAVRARVAQGEERAQLWHLMAQIWPAYDEYSAKTVREIPVVVLNLV' A
#
# COMPACT_ATOMS: atom_id res chain seq x y z
N ASN A 1 -2.56 -3.50 13.20
CA ASN A 1 -3.76 -2.65 13.09
C ASN A 1 -4.58 -3.00 11.86
N LEU A 2 -4.15 -2.66 10.63
CA LEU A 2 -4.98 -2.86 9.42
C LEU A 2 -5.30 -4.33 9.07
N LEU A 3 -4.47 -5.29 9.48
CA LEU A 3 -4.78 -6.72 9.35
C LEU A 3 -5.85 -7.20 10.34
N ALA A 4 -6.00 -6.52 11.48
CA ALA A 4 -6.97 -6.89 12.53
C ALA A 4 -8.28 -6.12 12.42
N GLN A 5 -8.25 -4.91 11.85
CA GLN A 5 -9.40 -4.06 11.56
C GLN A 5 -9.13 -3.37 10.21
N ASP A 6 -9.88 -3.76 9.19
CA ASP A 6 -9.69 -3.29 7.81
C ASP A 6 -10.43 -1.97 7.52
N GLN A 7 -11.36 -1.55 8.38
CA GLN A 7 -12.04 -0.26 8.26
C GLN A 7 -11.23 0.83 8.95
N CYS A 8 -10.87 1.86 8.18
CA CYS A 8 -10.15 3.02 8.70
C CYS A 8 -10.54 4.31 7.96
N GLN A 9 -9.91 5.41 8.35
CA GLN A 9 -10.03 6.69 7.66
C GLN A 9 -8.68 7.09 7.07
N VAL A 10 -8.71 7.70 5.90
CA VAL A 10 -7.55 8.33 5.27
C VAL A 10 -7.86 9.80 5.00
N GLN A 11 -6.85 10.65 5.09
CA GLN A 11 -6.94 12.04 4.68
C GLN A 11 -6.03 12.29 3.48
N VAL A 12 -6.61 12.81 2.40
CA VAL A 12 -5.89 13.23 1.19
C VAL A 12 -6.16 14.70 0.97
N GLY A 13 -5.16 15.54 1.27
CA GLY A 13 -5.34 17.00 1.31
C GLY A 13 -6.42 17.39 2.33
N PRO A 14 -7.48 18.12 1.95
CA PRO A 14 -8.58 18.49 2.86
C PRO A 14 -9.66 17.41 3.00
N VAL A 15 -9.62 16.33 2.22
CA VAL A 15 -10.69 15.33 2.17
C VAL A 15 -10.37 14.18 3.13
N VAL A 16 -11.31 13.90 4.04
CA VAL A 16 -11.28 12.71 4.91
C VAL A 16 -12.28 11.69 4.38
N SER A 17 -11.87 10.44 4.24
CA SER A 17 -12.71 9.38 3.67
C SER A 17 -12.60 8.09 4.47
N ALA A 18 -13.74 7.41 4.65
CA ALA A 18 -13.78 6.05 5.15
C ALA A 18 -13.32 5.09 4.05
N VAL A 19 -12.44 4.17 4.41
CA VAL A 19 -11.86 3.20 3.48
C VAL A 19 -11.80 1.81 4.10
N ARG A 20 -11.79 0.79 3.24
CA ARG A 20 -11.47 -0.59 3.60
C ARG A 20 -10.10 -0.95 3.02
N ALA A 21 -9.19 -1.37 3.90
CA ALA A 21 -7.83 -1.73 3.59
C ALA A 21 -7.71 -3.23 3.25
N ARG A 22 -6.89 -3.56 2.25
CA ARG A 22 -6.44 -4.94 2.02
C ARG A 22 -5.01 -4.97 1.51
N VAL A 23 -4.31 -6.06 1.75
CA VAL A 23 -2.98 -6.29 1.17
C VAL A 23 -3.17 -6.71 -0.30
N ALA A 24 -2.51 -6.03 -1.23
CA ALA A 24 -2.44 -6.44 -2.62
C ALA A 24 -1.64 -7.75 -2.74
N GLN A 25 -2.03 -8.62 -3.66
CA GLN A 25 -1.40 -9.93 -3.84
C GLN A 25 -0.99 -10.15 -5.30
N GLY A 26 -0.03 -11.04 -5.51
CA GLY A 26 0.38 -11.50 -6.84
C GLY A 26 0.72 -10.37 -7.81
N GLU A 27 0.12 -10.42 -8.99
CA GLU A 27 0.37 -9.47 -10.08
C GLU A 27 -0.03 -8.03 -9.73
N GLU A 28 -1.17 -7.84 -9.04
CA GLU A 28 -1.61 -6.51 -8.61
C GLU A 28 -0.56 -5.84 -7.74
N ARG A 29 0.01 -6.57 -6.77
CA ARG A 29 1.08 -6.06 -5.90
C ARG A 29 2.30 -5.66 -6.73
N ALA A 30 2.70 -6.49 -7.69
CA ALA A 30 3.86 -6.24 -8.52
C ALA A 30 3.69 -4.97 -9.38
N GLN A 31 2.51 -4.79 -9.99
CA GLN A 31 2.19 -3.61 -10.78
C GLN A 31 2.19 -2.33 -9.93
N LEU A 32 1.55 -2.36 -8.76
CA LEU A 32 1.51 -1.22 -7.85
C LEU A 32 2.90 -0.87 -7.29
N TRP A 33 3.70 -1.88 -6.96
CA TRP A 33 5.08 -1.67 -6.53
C TRP A 33 5.90 -0.98 -7.62
N HIS A 34 5.83 -1.48 -8.85
CA HIS A 34 6.54 -0.92 -9.99
C HIS A 34 6.15 0.56 -10.22
N LEU A 35 4.86 0.86 -10.18
CA LEU A 35 4.37 2.24 -10.31
C LEU A 35 4.96 3.14 -9.22
N MET A 36 4.95 2.69 -7.97
CA MET A 36 5.45 3.48 -6.85
C MET A 36 6.98 3.64 -6.89
N ALA A 37 7.73 2.62 -7.30
CA ALA A 37 9.18 2.69 -7.44
C ALA A 37 9.62 3.66 -8.56
N GLN A 38 8.81 3.84 -9.61
CA GLN A 38 9.07 4.89 -10.62
C GLN A 38 8.96 6.31 -10.04
N ILE A 39 8.07 6.53 -9.08
CA ILE A 39 7.88 7.82 -8.41
C ILE A 39 8.95 8.02 -7.32
N TRP A 40 9.24 6.96 -6.58
CA TRP A 40 10.20 6.96 -5.48
C TRP A 40 11.15 5.76 -5.56
N PRO A 41 12.29 5.90 -6.28
CA PRO A 41 13.21 4.79 -6.54
C PRO A 41 13.79 4.12 -5.29
N ALA A 42 13.85 4.81 -4.15
CA ALA A 42 14.38 4.22 -2.92
C ALA A 42 13.53 3.07 -2.36
N TYR A 43 12.30 2.85 -2.85
CA TYR A 43 11.53 1.66 -2.49
C TYR A 43 12.23 0.37 -2.89
N ASP A 44 12.86 0.32 -4.07
CA ASP A 44 13.61 -0.86 -4.49
C ASP A 44 14.82 -1.11 -3.57
N GLU A 45 15.48 -0.05 -3.10
CA GLU A 45 16.52 -0.18 -2.08
C GLU A 45 15.98 -0.73 -0.75
N TYR A 46 14.77 -0.34 -0.35
CA TYR A 46 14.15 -0.85 0.88
C TYR A 46 13.82 -2.33 0.75
N SER A 47 13.30 -2.75 -0.41
CA SER A 47 13.04 -4.16 -0.70
C SER A 47 14.33 -4.97 -0.70
N ALA A 48 15.43 -4.45 -1.26
CA ALA A 48 16.71 -5.14 -1.28
C ALA A 48 17.33 -5.35 0.11
N LYS A 49 16.97 -4.52 1.09
CA LYS A 49 17.49 -4.58 2.47
C LYS A 49 16.75 -5.58 3.37
N THR A 50 15.78 -6.33 2.85
CA THR A 50 15.00 -7.28 3.65
C THR A 50 14.62 -8.53 2.87
N VAL A 51 14.38 -9.63 3.59
CA VAL A 51 13.90 -10.90 3.03
C VAL A 51 12.38 -11.00 3.02
N ARG A 52 11.69 -10.16 3.79
CA ARG A 52 10.21 -10.15 3.82
C ARG A 52 9.69 -9.37 2.63
N GLU A 53 8.61 -9.82 2.02
CA GLU A 53 7.90 -9.00 1.04
C GLU A 53 7.31 -7.76 1.74
N ILE A 54 7.64 -6.57 1.24
CA ILE A 54 7.05 -5.34 1.76
C ILE A 54 5.59 -5.29 1.29
N PRO A 55 4.61 -5.25 2.22
CA PRO A 55 3.21 -5.29 1.86
C PRO A 55 2.80 -3.96 1.20
N VAL A 56 2.08 -4.08 0.08
CA VAL A 56 1.37 -2.96 -0.54
C VAL A 56 -0.08 -3.02 -0.09
N VAL A 57 -0.59 -1.93 0.49
CA VAL A 57 -1.96 -1.85 1.00
C VAL A 57 -2.81 -1.02 0.06
N VAL A 58 -3.91 -1.60 -0.42
CA VAL A 58 -4.93 -0.92 -1.24
C VAL A 58 -6.03 -0.43 -0.32
N LEU A 59 -6.45 0.82 -0.52
CA LEU A 59 -7.55 1.46 0.21
C LEU A 59 -8.72 1.69 -0.76
N ASN A 60 -9.84 1.02 -0.53
CA ASN A 60 -11.07 1.21 -1.31
C ASN A 60 -12.03 2.09 -0.52
N LEU A 61 -12.68 3.06 -1.17
CA LEU A 61 -13.74 3.85 -0.56
C LEU A 61 -14.89 2.94 -0.10
N VAL A 62 -15.46 3.25 1.07
CA VAL A 62 -16.63 2.57 1.65
C VAL A 62 -17.89 3.37 1.34
#